data_AF-V7I2I1-F1
#
_entry.id   AF-V7I2I1-F1
#
_cell.length_a   1.000
_cell.length_b   1.000
_cell.length_c   1.000
_cell.angle_alpha   90.00
_cell.angle_beta   90.00
_cell.angle_gamma   90.00
#
_symmetry.space_group_name_H-M   'P 1'
#
loop_
_entity.id
_entity.type
_entity.pdbx_description
1 polymer ?
#
loop_
_entity_poly.entity_id
_entity_poly.type
_entity_poly.pdbx_seq_one_letter_code
_entity_poly.pdbx_strand_id
1 'polypeptide(L)' 'MGYREAVEDQIKIKRISPHEQMYLPLCAVCGAEVTSLSYNRTFLYLCIEHKKLRYQLKKQMKIGRL' A
#
# COMPACT_ATOMS: atom_id res chain seq x y z
N MET A 1 8.78 1.46 -12.35
CA MET A 1 7.40 1.99 -12.33
C MET A 1 6.47 0.93 -12.91
N GLY A 2 5.51 0.44 -12.12
CA GLY A 2 4.64 -0.70 -12.44
C GLY A 2 3.28 -0.34 -13.06
N TYR A 3 3.22 0.57 -14.06
CA TYR A 3 1.94 0.88 -14.72
C TYR A 3 1.36 -0.34 -15.42
N ARG A 4 2.20 -1.06 -16.18
CA ARG A 4 1.80 -2.28 -16.87
C ARG A 4 1.33 -3.36 -15.88
N GLU A 5 2.06 -3.54 -14.78
CA GLU A 5 1.67 -4.46 -13.70
C GLU A 5 0.35 -4.06 -13.06
N ALA A 6 0.14 -2.77 -12.80
CA ALA A 6 -1.10 -2.25 -12.25
C ALA A 6 -2.30 -2.50 -13.18
N VAL A 7 -2.10 -2.39 -14.50
CA VAL A 7 -3.14 -2.70 -15.49
C VAL A 7 -3.41 -4.20 -15.55
N GLU A 8 -2.37 -5.04 -15.59
CA GLU A 8 -2.46 -6.50 -15.56
C GLU A 8 -3.22 -6.99 -14.30
N ASP A 9 -2.98 -6.35 -13.16
CA ASP A 9 -3.59 -6.71 -11.86
C ASP A 9 -4.90 -5.95 -11.58
N GLN A 10 -5.43 -5.22 -12.57
CA GLN A 10 -6.69 -4.46 -12.49
C GLN A 10 -6.74 -3.45 -11.32
N ILE A 11 -5.59 -2.88 -10.99
CA ILE A 11 -5.48 -1.82 -9.98
C ILE A 11 -6.08 -0.54 -10.53
N LYS A 12 -6.91 0.13 -9.72
CA LYS A 12 -7.45 1.43 -10.08
C LYS A 12 -6.32 2.46 -10.16
N ILE A 13 -6.30 3.21 -11.26
CA ILE A 13 -5.32 4.28 -11.51
C ILE A 13 -6.08 5.59 -11.67
N LYS A 14 -5.76 6.58 -10.84
CA LYS A 14 -6.35 7.91 -10.88
C LYS A 14 -5.29 8.91 -11.32
N ARG A 15 -5.55 9.61 -12.42
CA ARG A 15 -4.68 10.71 -12.88
C ARG A 15 -4.98 11.95 -12.04
N ILE A 16 -3.96 12.55 -11.44
CA ILE A 16 -4.10 13.75 -10.60
C ILE A 16 -3.67 14.99 -11.38
N SER A 17 -2.60 14.86 -12.15
CA SER A 17 -2.08 15.93 -13.00
C SER A 17 -1.62 15.35 -14.34
N PRO A 18 -1.30 16.17 -15.35
CA PRO A 18 -0.77 15.70 -16.62
C PRO A 18 0.47 14.81 -16.46
N HIS A 19 1.24 15.02 -15.39
CA HIS A 19 2.50 14.31 -15.11
C HIS A 19 2.42 13.33 -13.92
N GLU A 20 1.31 13.30 -13.18
CA GLU A 20 1.17 12.45 -11.99
C GLU A 20 -0.08 11.58 -12.02
N GLN A 21 0.12 10.33 -11.61
CA GLN A 21 -0.93 9.35 -11.39
C GLN A 21 -0.76 8.68 -10.04
N MET A 22 -1.88 8.40 -9.40
CA MET A 22 -1.98 7.58 -8.21
C MET A 22 -2.52 6.21 -8.56
N TYR A 23 -1.93 5.21 -7.94
CA TYR A 23 -2.43 3.85 -7.90
C TYR A 23 -3.26 3.70 -6.63
N LEU A 24 -4.35 2.95 -6.73
CA LEU A 24 -5.22 2.62 -5.61
C LEU A 24 -5.25 1.10 -5.38
N PRO A 25 -4.14 0.47 -4.98
CA PRO A 25 -4.14 -0.92 -4.57
C PRO A 25 -4.99 -1.15 -3.32
N LEU A 26 -5.45 -2.38 -3.13
CA LEU A 26 -6.22 -2.78 -1.96
C LEU A 26 -5.29 -3.13 -0.80
N CYS A 27 -5.75 -2.87 0.42
CA CYS A 27 -5.06 -3.26 1.63
C CYS A 27 -5.02 -4.78 1.74
N ALA A 28 -3.83 -5.34 1.95
CA ALA A 28 -3.62 -6.78 2.06
C ALA A 28 -4.33 -7.43 3.28
N VAL A 29 -4.89 -6.64 4.20
CA VAL A 29 -5.56 -7.14 5.42
C VAL A 29 -7.07 -6.97 5.33
N CYS A 30 -7.56 -5.76 5.04
CA CYS A 30 -9.00 -5.47 5.03
C CYS A 30 -9.60 -5.18 3.65
N GLY A 31 -8.79 -5.17 2.58
CA GLY A 31 -9.26 -4.85 1.24
C GLY A 31 -9.60 -3.38 1.01
N ALA A 32 -9.40 -2.48 1.98
CA ALA A 32 -9.63 -1.05 1.80
C ALA A 32 -8.68 -0.44 0.75
N GLU A 33 -9.17 0.49 -0.06
CA GLU A 33 -8.34 1.18 -1.07
C GLU A 33 -7.24 2.02 -0.39
N VAL A 34 -6.02 1.91 -0.92
CA VAL A 34 -4.83 2.62 -0.41
C VAL A 34 -4.25 3.45 -1.53
N THR A 35 -3.98 4.73 -1.29
CA THR A 35 -3.33 5.58 -2.29
C THR A 35 -1.81 5.36 -2.28
N SER A 36 -1.23 5.26 -3.48
CA SER A 36 0.22 5.14 -3.68
C SER A 36 0.66 5.83 -4.97
N LEU A 37 1.82 6.49 -4.96
CA LEU A 37 2.44 7.07 -6.16
C LEU A 37 3.12 6.02 -7.04
N SER A 38 3.32 4.81 -6.53
CA SER A 38 3.91 3.70 -7.27
C SER A 38 3.21 2.38 -6.96
N TYR A 39 3.14 1.51 -7.97
CA TYR A 39 2.66 0.14 -7.84
C TYR A 39 3.82 -0.85 -7.91
N ASN A 40 3.81 -1.83 -7.00
CA ASN A 40 4.74 -2.95 -6.94
C ASN A 40 4.01 -4.18 -6.37
N ARG A 41 3.95 -5.27 -7.15
CA ARG A 41 3.28 -6.53 -6.80
C ARG A 41 3.77 -7.18 -5.52
N THR A 42 5.05 -7.04 -5.23
CA THR A 42 5.68 -7.64 -4.05
C THR A 42 5.45 -6.83 -2.77
N PHE A 43 4.91 -5.62 -2.91
CA PHE A 43 4.69 -4.73 -1.76
C PHE A 43 3.33 -5.00 -1.11
N LEU A 44 3.35 -5.24 0.20
CA LEU A 44 2.14 -5.34 1.01
C LEU A 44 1.58 -3.95 1.31
N TYR A 45 0.63 -3.51 0.48
CA TYR A 45 -0.11 -2.28 0.71
C TYR A 45 -1.00 -2.42 1.95
N LEU A 46 -0.88 -1.46 2.87
CA LEU A 46 -1.64 -1.43 4.11
C LEU A 46 -2.36 -0.09 4.23
N CYS A 47 -3.63 -0.11 4.64
CA CYS A 47 -4.34 1.10 5.00
C CYS A 47 -3.72 1.72 6.26
N ILE A 48 -4.09 2.97 6.57
CA ILE A 48 -3.53 3.73 7.70
C ILE A 48 -3.68 2.98 9.02
N GLU A 49 -4.82 2.30 9.23
CA GLU A 49 -5.09 1.55 10.45
C GLU A 49 -4.16 0.34 10.60
N HIS A 50 -4.04 -0.48 9.56
CA HIS A 50 -3.14 -1.64 9.57
C HIS A 50 -1.65 -1.24 9.57
N LYS A 51 -1.29 -0.06 9.02
CA LYS A 51 0.05 0.51 9.18
C LYS A 51 0.34 0.84 10.65
N LYS A 52 -0.59 1.50 11.35
CA LYS A 52 -0.46 1.81 12.78
C LYS A 52 -0.36 0.53 13.61
N LEU A 53 -1.23 -0.46 13.35
CA LEU A 53 -1.19 -1.74 14.04
C LEU A 53 0.15 -2.45 13.84
N ARG A 54 0.64 -2.56 12.60
CA ARG A 54 1.95 -3.15 12.30
C ARG A 54 3.08 -2.42 13.02
N TYR A 55 3.02 -1.09 13.11
CA TYR A 55 4.00 -0.30 13.85
C TYR A 55 3.97 -0.58 15.35
N GLN A 56 2.78 -0.63 15.96
CA GLN A 56 2.59 -0.95 17.38
C GLN A 56 3.10 -2.37 17.71
N LEU A 57 2.75 -3.37 16.91
CA LEU A 57 3.22 -4.75 17.07
C LEU A 57 4.75 -4.84 17.00
N LYS A 58 5.37 -4.18 16.01
CA LYS A 58 6.84 -4.11 15.91
C LYS A 58 7.47 -3.44 17.12
N LYS A 59 6.84 -2.40 17.69
CA LYS A 59 7.34 -1.72 18.89
C LYS A 59 7.31 -2.66 20.11
N GLN A 60 6.21 -3.40 20.30
CA GLN A 60 6.09 -4.38 21.39
C GLN A 60 7.12 -5.50 21.29
N MET A 61 7.35 -6.05 20.09
CA MET A 61 8.37 -7.08 19.86
C MET A 61 9.80 -6.61 20.13
N LYS A 62 10.09 -5.31 19.97
CA LYS A 62 11.39 -4.74 20.31
C LYS A 62 11.57 -4.55 21.82
N ILE A 63 10.48 -4.33 22.54
CA ILE A 63 10.50 -4.11 24.01
C ILE A 63 10.66 -5.45 24.74
N GLY A 64 10.00 -6.52 24.29
CA GLY A 64 10.09 -7.86 24.91
C GLY A 64 11.38 -8.66 24.61
N ARG A 65 12.41 -8.04 24.04
CA ARG A 65 13.75 -8.62 23.82
C ARG A 65 14.83 -8.01 24.73
N LEU A 66 14.40 -7.19 25.69
CA LEU A 66 15.19 -6.69 26.82
C LEU A 66 14.78 -7.46 28.08
#